data_AF-A0A839K1C9-F1
#
_entry.id   AF-A0A839K1C9-F1
#
_cell.length_a   1.000
_cell.length_b   1.000
_cell.length_c   1.000
_cell.angle_alpha   90.00
_cell.angle_beta   90.00
_cell.angle_gamma   90.00
#
_symmetry.space_group_name_H-M   'P 1'
#
loop_
_entity.id
_entity.type
_entity.pdbx_description
1 polymer ?
#
loop_
_entity_poly.entity_id
_entity_poly.type
_entity_poly.pdbx_seq_one_letter_code
_entity_poly.pdbx_strand_id
1 'polypeptide(L)'
;MDIADTLRNNHYKPLEIKELNDYVKPIIKEGLEVQGMDQITAYLYGDEIARQQGYFPVGLPFCAGYACGYSMVKYYLEKTCEDITLATIRPAKEILNMIEEFWNE
;
A
#
# COMPACT_ATOMS: atom_id res chain seq x y z
N MET A 1 -25.24 2.25 -1.72
CA MET A 1 -24.34 3.36 -1.33
C MET A 1 -23.16 3.28 -2.29
N ASP A 2 -22.92 4.34 -3.07
CA ASP A 2 -21.78 4.36 -4.00
C ASP A 2 -20.47 4.48 -3.19
N ILE A 3 -19.37 3.92 -3.67
CA ILE A 3 -18.03 4.01 -3.08
C ILE A 3 -17.68 5.48 -2.78
N ALA A 4 -18.08 6.38 -3.69
CA ALA A 4 -17.92 7.82 -3.53
C ALA A 4 -18.68 8.41 -2.32
N ASP A 5 -19.82 7.82 -1.94
CA ASP A 5 -20.62 8.26 -0.79
C ASP A 5 -20.09 7.70 0.52
N THR A 6 -19.58 6.46 0.52
CA THR A 6 -18.85 5.89 1.67
C THR A 6 -17.57 6.69 1.95
N LEU A 7 -16.84 7.08 0.90
CA LEU A 7 -15.64 7.91 0.99
C LEU A 7 -15.89 9.30 1.56
N ARG A 8 -17.00 9.94 1.17
CA ARG A 8 -17.36 11.29 1.63
C ARG A 8 -17.84 11.34 3.08
N ASN A 9 -18.40 10.24 3.58
CA ASN A 9 -19.06 10.21 4.89
C ASN A 9 -18.26 9.51 5.99
N ASN A 10 -17.19 8.77 5.66
CA ASN A 10 -16.30 8.20 6.66
C ASN A 10 -15.22 9.21 7.05
N HIS A 11 -15.18 9.56 8.34
CA HIS A 11 -14.07 10.25 8.98
C HIS A 11 -12.85 9.33 9.03
N TYR A 12 -12.22 9.07 7.89
CA TYR A 12 -11.01 8.26 7.83
C TYR A 12 -9.89 8.97 8.58
N LYS A 13 -9.42 8.33 9.64
CA LYS A 13 -8.22 8.75 10.37
C LYS A 13 -7.00 8.47 9.49
N PRO A 14 -6.04 9.40 9.39
CA PRO A 14 -4.76 9.12 8.76
C PRO A 14 -4.08 7.91 9.40
N LEU A 15 -3.49 7.03 8.58
CA LEU A 15 -2.70 5.89 9.08
C LEU A 15 -1.53 6.43 9.90
N GLU A 16 -1.45 6.04 11.18
CA GLU A 16 -0.33 6.45 12.04
C GLU A 16 0.94 5.70 11.66
N ILE A 17 2.11 6.32 11.85
CA ILE A 17 3.41 5.70 11.53
C ILE A 17 3.58 4.36 12.26
N LYS A 18 3.10 4.27 13.51
CA LYS A 18 3.13 3.04 14.29
C LYS A 18 2.29 1.92 13.66
N GLU A 19 1.07 2.25 13.20
CA GLU A 19 0.19 1.29 12.52
C GLU A 19 0.76 0.88 11.16
N LEU A 20 1.39 1.81 10.45
CA LEU A 20 2.10 1.51 9.21
C LEU A 20 3.22 0.48 9.44
N ASN A 21 4.11 0.74 10.40
CA ASN A 21 5.28 -0.11 10.63
C ASN A 21 4.92 -1.46 11.24
N ASP A 22 4.10 -1.47 12.30
CA ASP A 22 3.84 -2.69 13.08
C ASP A 22 2.82 -3.62 12.41
N TYR A 23 1.91 -3.09 11.60
CA TYR A 23 0.75 -3.84 11.09
C TYR A 23 0.66 -3.89 9.57
N VAL A 24 0.76 -2.75 8.88
CA VAL A 24 0.54 -2.69 7.43
C VAL A 24 1.74 -3.24 6.66
N LYS A 25 2.97 -2.82 7.00
CA LYS A 25 4.19 -3.24 6.28
C LYS A 25 4.35 -4.77 6.19
N PRO A 26 4.20 -5.56 7.29
CA PRO A 26 4.31 -7.02 7.20
C PRO A 26 3.33 -7.66 6.21
N ILE A 27 2.06 -7.25 6.27
CA ILE A 27 1.00 -7.78 5.40
C ILE A 27 1.28 -7.42 3.93
N ILE A 28 1.67 -6.16 3.66
CA ILE A 28 2.00 -5.71 2.31
C ILE A 28 3.24 -6.45 1.77
N LYS A 29 4.26 -6.66 2.61
CA LYS A 29 5.50 -7.37 2.24
C LYS A 29 5.21 -8.81 1.80
N GLU A 30 4.36 -9.52 2.54
CA GLU A 30 3.92 -10.88 2.18
C GLU A 30 3.10 -10.90 0.88
N GLY A 31 2.42 -9.80 0.56
CA GLY A 31 1.55 -9.67 -0.61
C GLY A 31 2.21 -9.15 -1.90
N LEU A 32 3.52 -8.88 -1.93
CA LEU A 32 4.17 -8.22 -3.08
C LEU A 32 4.07 -9.00 -4.40
N GLU A 33 3.98 -10.32 -4.33
CA GLU A 33 3.89 -11.22 -5.50
C GLU A 33 2.45 -11.61 -5.84
N VAL A 34 1.45 -11.09 -5.11
CA VAL A 34 0.03 -11.38 -5.35
C VAL A 34 -0.40 -10.76 -6.68
N GLN A 35 -1.11 -11.55 -7.49
CA GLN A 35 -1.59 -11.15 -8.81
C GLN A 35 -3.09 -11.45 -8.94
N GLY A 36 -3.74 -10.75 -9.88
CA GLY A 36 -5.18 -10.87 -10.10
C GLY A 36 -5.96 -9.79 -9.36
N MET A 37 -6.92 -9.17 -10.05
CA MET A 37 -7.70 -8.04 -9.53
C MET A 37 -8.49 -8.42 -8.26
N ASP A 38 -9.00 -9.65 -8.23
CA ASP A 38 -9.70 -10.25 -7.10
C ASP A 38 -8.83 -10.34 -5.84
N GLN A 39 -7.53 -10.60 -6.00
CA GLN A 39 -6.61 -10.77 -4.88
C GLN A 39 -5.97 -9.45 -4.45
N ILE A 40 -5.58 -8.58 -5.39
CA ILE A 40 -4.90 -7.32 -5.07
C ILE A 40 -5.84 -6.26 -4.49
N THR A 41 -7.16 -6.37 -4.71
CA THR A 41 -8.14 -5.36 -4.26
C THR A 41 -8.02 -5.09 -2.75
N ALA A 42 -7.89 -6.15 -1.95
CA ALA A 42 -7.76 -6.03 -0.51
C ALA A 42 -6.43 -5.38 -0.09
N TYR A 43 -5.34 -5.65 -0.84
CA TYR A 43 -4.04 -5.01 -0.62
C TYR A 43 -4.05 -3.52 -0.97
N LEU A 44 -4.77 -3.14 -2.02
CA LEU A 44 -4.77 -1.77 -2.52
C LEU A 44 -5.75 -0.87 -1.74
N TYR A 45 -7.01 -1.29 -1.64
CA TYR A 45 -8.11 -0.49 -1.11
C TYR A 45 -8.51 -0.86 0.32
N GLY A 46 -8.03 -2.00 0.83
CA GLY A 46 -8.41 -2.53 2.13
C GLY A 46 -9.64 -3.45 2.08
N ASP A 47 -9.89 -4.09 3.21
CA ASP A 47 -10.88 -5.15 3.36
C ASP A 47 -12.31 -4.71 3.10
N GLU A 48 -12.65 -3.46 3.40
CA GLU A 48 -14.02 -2.96 3.22
C GLU A 48 -14.44 -3.00 1.76
N ILE A 49 -13.57 -2.53 0.85
CA ILE A 49 -13.82 -2.53 -0.59
C ILE A 49 -13.76 -3.96 -1.14
N ALA A 50 -12.82 -4.79 -0.67
CA ALA A 50 -12.75 -6.19 -1.07
C ALA A 50 -14.07 -6.92 -0.76
N ARG A 51 -14.61 -6.76 0.45
CA ARG A 51 -15.89 -7.37 0.84
C ARG A 51 -17.06 -6.84 0.02
N GLN A 52 -17.11 -5.55 -0.28
CA GLN A 52 -18.15 -4.96 -1.13
C GLN A 52 -18.13 -5.53 -2.56
N GLN A 53 -16.95 -5.92 -3.05
CA GLN A 53 -16.77 -6.52 -4.38
C GLN A 53 -16.84 -8.06 -4.39
N GLY A 54 -17.06 -8.69 -3.22
CA GLY A 54 -17.14 -10.16 -3.11
C GLY A 54 -15.78 -10.87 -3.08
N TYR A 55 -14.70 -10.15 -2.81
CA TYR A 55 -13.33 -10.67 -2.71
C TYR A 55 -12.91 -10.98 -1.26
N PHE A 56 -11.81 -11.71 -1.12
CA PHE A 56 -11.30 -12.13 0.18
C PHE A 56 -10.56 -10.99 0.90
N PRO A 57 -10.86 -10.73 2.19
CA PRO A 57 -10.12 -9.77 3.00
C PRO A 57 -8.72 -10.31 3.39
N VAL A 58 -7.79 -9.39 3.63
CA VAL A 58 -6.40 -9.69 4.05
C VAL A 58 -6.02 -8.99 5.36
N GLY A 59 -6.95 -8.28 5.99
CA GLY A 59 -6.77 -7.55 7.24
C GLY A 59 -6.36 -6.10 7.07
N LEU A 60 -6.28 -5.58 5.84
CA LEU A 60 -5.78 -4.22 5.63
C LEU A 60 -6.87 -3.16 5.85
N PRO A 61 -6.54 -2.05 6.55
CA PRO A 61 -7.46 -0.94 6.69
C PRO A 61 -7.64 -0.21 5.35
N PHE A 62 -8.61 0.69 5.32
CA PHE A 62 -8.95 1.44 4.12
C PHE A 62 -7.73 2.14 3.51
N CYS A 63 -7.48 1.89 2.22
CA CYS A 63 -6.37 2.45 1.43
C CYS A 63 -4.96 2.26 2.02
N ALA A 64 -4.75 1.22 2.85
CA ALA A 64 -3.45 0.95 3.46
C ALA A 64 -2.34 0.69 2.44
N GLY A 65 -2.64 0.03 1.31
CA GLY A 65 -1.68 -0.23 0.25
C GLY A 65 -1.15 1.04 -0.40
N TYR A 66 -2.02 2.02 -0.68
CA TYR A 66 -1.60 3.32 -1.21
C TYR A 66 -0.73 4.08 -0.21
N ALA A 67 -1.11 4.10 1.07
CA ALA A 67 -0.34 4.78 2.11
C ALA A 67 1.05 4.14 2.30
N CYS A 68 1.11 2.81 2.31
CA CYS A 68 2.37 2.06 2.40
C CYS A 68 3.23 2.27 1.15
N GLY A 69 2.65 2.14 -0.04
CA GLY A 69 3.36 2.33 -1.31
C GLY A 69 3.90 3.75 -1.49
N TYR A 70 3.15 4.77 -1.05
CA TYR A 70 3.65 6.15 -1.02
C TYR A 70 4.88 6.29 -0.11
N SER A 71 4.79 5.77 1.12
CA SER A 71 5.90 5.81 2.07
C SER A 71 7.14 5.07 1.55
N MET A 72 6.92 3.95 0.87
CA MET A 72 7.95 3.12 0.24
C MET A 72 8.70 3.87 -0.87
N VAL A 73 7.97 4.49 -1.80
CA VAL A 73 8.57 5.27 -2.90
C VAL A 73 9.26 6.52 -2.36
N LYS A 74 8.67 7.19 -1.36
CA LYS A 74 9.29 8.33 -0.70
C LYS A 74 10.63 7.95 -0.07
N TYR A 75 10.69 6.84 0.66
CA TYR A 75 11.92 6.31 1.24
C TYR A 75 12.99 6.05 0.17
N TYR A 76 12.60 5.42 -0.95
CA TYR A 76 13.50 5.16 -2.07
C TYR A 76 14.12 6.45 -2.63
N LEU A 77 13.32 7.48 -2.87
CA LEU A 77 13.79 8.76 -3.42
C LEU A 77 14.71 9.49 -2.45
N GLU A 78 14.39 9.49 -1.15
CA GLU A 78 15.22 10.09 -0.11
C GLU A 78 16.56 9.36 0.03
N LYS A 79 16.57 8.03 -0.08
CA LYS A 79 17.79 7.22 0.00
C LYS A 79 18.70 7.37 -1.23
N THR A 80 18.12 7.43 -2.42
CA THR A 80 18.88 7.40 -3.68
C THR A 80 19.15 8.78 -4.26
N CYS A 81 18.44 9.80 -3.82
CA CYS A 81 18.40 11.13 -4.44
C CYS A 81 18.07 11.09 -5.94
N GLU A 82 17.37 10.04 -6.41
CA GLU A 82 17.00 9.89 -7.81
C GLU A 82 15.84 10.82 -8.18
N ASP A 83 15.86 11.33 -9.43
CA ASP A 83 14.76 12.10 -9.97
C ASP A 83 13.50 11.23 -10.16
N ILE A 84 12.35 11.76 -9.76
CA ILE A 84 11.07 11.02 -9.82
C ILE A 84 10.70 10.56 -11.24
N THR A 85 11.10 11.31 -12.27
CA THR A 85 10.82 10.93 -13.67
C THR A 85 11.60 9.68 -14.07
N LEU A 86 12.83 9.51 -13.56
CA LEU A 86 13.62 8.31 -13.77
C LEU A 86 13.10 7.15 -12.92
N ALA A 87 12.80 7.40 -11.64
CA ALA A 87 12.23 6.38 -10.76
C ALA A 87 10.91 5.80 -11.30
N THR A 88 10.09 6.62 -11.97
CA THR A 88 8.80 6.20 -12.55
C THR A 88 8.93 5.13 -13.64
N ILE A 89 10.01 5.17 -14.42
CA ILE A 89 10.25 4.19 -15.50
C ILE A 89 11.09 3.00 -15.06
N ARG A 90 11.52 2.96 -13.79
CA ARG A 90 12.30 1.84 -13.28
C ARG A 90 11.44 0.59 -13.09
N PRO A 91 12.01 -0.60 -13.32
CA PRO A 91 11.37 -1.84 -12.91
C PRO A 91 11.14 -1.84 -11.39
N ALA A 92 9.95 -2.26 -10.96
CA ALA A 92 9.60 -2.34 -9.54
C ALA A 92 10.63 -3.13 -8.71
N LYS A 93 11.17 -4.21 -9.28
CA LYS A 93 12.20 -5.04 -8.63
C LYS A 93 13.48 -4.25 -8.28
N GLU A 94 13.89 -3.30 -9.12
CA GLU A 94 15.06 -2.47 -8.83
C GLU A 94 14.80 -1.52 -7.66
N ILE A 95 13.60 -0.95 -7.59
CA ILE A 95 13.18 -0.11 -6.47
C ILE A 95 13.14 -0.95 -5.18
N LEU A 96 12.50 -2.13 -5.23
CA LEU A 96 12.35 -3.03 -4.07
C LEU A 96 13.71 -3.48 -3.50
N ASN A 97 14.70 -3.77 -4.35
CA ASN A 97 16.04 -4.15 -3.91
C ASN A 97 16.79 -3.03 -3.16
N MET A 98 16.43 -1.76 -3.40
CA MET A 98 17.09 -0.62 -2.78
C MET A 98 16.48 -0.23 -1.43
N ILE A 99 15.39 -0.87 -1.01
CA ILE A 99 14.62 -0.47 0.17
C ILE A 99 14.43 -1.62 1.17
N GLU A 100 15.34 -2.60 1.21
CA GLU A 100 15.21 -3.73 2.15
C GLU A 100 15.05 -3.28 3.61
N GLU A 101 15.69 -2.17 3.98
CA GLU A 101 15.64 -1.57 5.31
C GLU A 101 14.26 -0.96 5.63
N PHE A 102 13.52 -0.47 4.63
CA PHE A 102 12.17 0.08 4.82
C PHE A 102 11.25 -0.93 5.51
N TRP A 103 11.42 -2.22 5.26
CA TRP A 103 10.59 -3.28 5.84
C TRP A 103 10.94 -3.62 7.30
N ASN A 104 12.09 -3.18 7.80
CA ASN A 104 12.62 -3.55 9.12
C ASN A 104 12.63 -2.37 10.11
N GLU A 105 12.14 -1.20 9.69
CA GLU A 105 11.87 0.00 10.51
C GLU A 105 10.47 -0.01 11.13
#